data_AF-A0A497NKX0-F1
#
_entry.id   AF-A0A497NKX0-F1
#
_cell.length_a   1.000
_cell.length_b   1.000
_cell.length_c   1.000
_cell.angle_alpha   90.00
_cell.angle_beta   90.00
_cell.angle_gamma   90.00
#
_symmetry.space_group_name_H-M   'P 1'
#
loop_
_entity.id
_entity.type
_entity.pdbx_description
1 polymer ?
#
loop_
_entity_poly.entity_id
_entity_poly.type
_entity_poly.pdbx_seq_one_letter_code
_entity_poly.pdbx_strand_id
1 'polypeptide(L)'
;MTQYLVLLKLSPTKVIDTINNLRSLPQKPSPGVDLQYVMNVFGTWDVAMWFDADNSNQALDFIHKKLNQIPGVVDAYTVPAFPNRKPSQRREAPPKSEPTPKEEAAESE
;
A
#
# COMPACT_ATOMS: atom_id res chain seq x y z
N MET A 1 9.16 3.43 1.10
CA MET A 1 7.91 2.82 1.57
C MET A 1 7.94 1.35 1.25
N THR A 2 7.74 0.49 2.24
CA THR A 2 7.66 -0.96 2.08
C THR A 2 6.20 -1.36 2.13
N GLN A 3 5.78 -2.22 1.21
CA GLN A 3 4.42 -2.75 1.18
C GLN A 3 4.32 -3.97 2.09
N TYR A 4 3.20 -4.14 2.77
CA TYR A 4 2.93 -5.24 3.69
C TYR A 4 1.56 -5.85 3.38
N LEU A 5 1.51 -7.18 3.40
CA LEU A 5 0.27 -7.94 3.48
C LEU A 5 0.05 -8.31 4.94
N VAL A 6 -1.14 -8.03 5.47
CA VAL A 6 -1.58 -8.60 6.74
C VAL A 6 -2.82 -9.47 6.53
N LEU A 7 -2.78 -10.66 7.11
CA LEU A 7 -3.91 -11.56 7.21
C LEU A 7 -4.45 -11.48 8.64
N LEU A 8 -5.75 -11.27 8.78
CA LEU A 8 -6.41 -11.10 10.06
C LEU A 8 -7.36 -12.26 10.32
N LYS A 9 -7.24 -12.84 11.51
CA LYS A 9 -8.24 -13.74 12.07
C LYS A 9 -9.19 -12.94 12.93
N LEU A 10 -10.47 -13.13 12.72
CA LEU A 10 -11.55 -12.44 13.42
C LEU A 10 -12.30 -13.39 14.36
N SER A 11 -12.87 -12.82 15.41
CA SER A 11 -13.75 -13.51 16.36
C SER A 11 -15.05 -13.92 15.66
N PRO A 12 -15.44 -15.21 15.67
CA PRO A 12 -16.68 -15.69 15.03
C PRO A 12 -17.94 -14.92 15.45
N THR A 13 -17.98 -14.44 16.69
CA THR A 13 -19.10 -13.70 17.26
C THR A 13 -19.18 -12.23 16.84
N LYS A 14 -18.14 -11.70 16.18
CA LYS A 14 -18.02 -10.27 15.82
C LYS A 14 -17.60 -10.04 14.36
N VAL A 15 -17.54 -11.09 13.54
CA VAL A 15 -16.93 -11.05 12.19
C VAL A 15 -17.46 -9.90 11.34
N ILE A 16 -18.79 -9.76 11.23
CA ILE A 16 -19.42 -8.75 10.36
C ILE A 16 -19.08 -7.33 10.84
N ASP A 17 -19.22 -7.06 12.14
CA ASP A 17 -18.94 -5.75 12.72
C ASP A 17 -17.46 -5.39 12.60
N THR A 18 -16.57 -6.36 12.84
CA THR A 18 -15.12 -6.15 12.70
C THR A 18 -14.72 -5.90 11.24
N ILE A 19 -15.31 -6.62 10.27
CA ILE A 19 -15.08 -6.35 8.84
C ILE A 19 -15.53 -4.93 8.48
N ASN A 20 -16.70 -4.51 8.96
CA ASN A 20 -17.21 -3.15 8.69
C ASN A 20 -16.28 -2.08 9.29
N ASN A 21 -15.78 -2.29 10.51
CA ASN A 21 -14.80 -1.40 11.14
C ASN A 21 -13.47 -1.35 10.39
N LEU A 22 -12.98 -2.47 9.88
CA LEU A 22 -11.74 -2.52 9.10
C LEU A 22 -11.89 -1.77 7.77
N ARG A 23 -13.06 -1.86 7.12
CA ARG A 23 -13.36 -1.16 5.86
C ARG A 23 -13.59 0.34 6.04
N SER A 24 -13.95 0.79 7.24
CA SER A 24 -14.15 2.21 7.55
C SER A 24 -12.87 2.92 8.01
N LEU A 25 -11.74 2.19 8.11
CA LEU A 25 -10.45 2.82 8.39
C LEU A 25 -10.12 3.88 7.32
N PRO A 26 -9.59 5.04 7.72
CA PRO A 26 -9.18 6.05 6.77
C PRO A 26 -7.99 5.54 5.95
N GLN A 27 -7.79 6.11 4.76
CA GLN A 27 -6.64 5.78 3.91
C GLN A 27 -5.30 5.97 4.65
N LYS A 28 -5.23 6.93 5.60
CA LYS A 28 -4.07 7.16 6.46
C LYS A 28 -4.41 6.86 7.92
N PRO A 29 -4.39 5.59 8.35
CA PRO A 29 -4.84 5.20 9.69
C PRO A 29 -3.83 5.55 10.80
N SER A 30 -2.58 5.81 10.44
CA SER A 30 -1.51 6.24 11.36
C SER A 30 -0.39 6.98 10.60
N PRO A 31 0.47 7.75 11.31
CA PRO A 31 1.59 8.43 10.67
C PRO A 31 2.52 7.48 9.91
N GLY A 32 2.79 7.81 8.64
CA GLY A 32 3.65 7.04 7.75
C GLY A 32 3.10 5.67 7.34
N VAL A 33 1.78 5.48 7.46
CA VAL A 33 1.08 4.28 6.97
C VAL A 33 -0.04 4.69 6.03
N ASP A 34 -0.04 4.12 4.83
CA ASP A 34 -1.07 4.30 3.83
C ASP A 34 -1.77 2.96 3.56
N LEU A 35 -3.05 2.86 3.90
CA LEU A 35 -3.90 1.70 3.65
C LEU A 35 -4.29 1.67 2.17
N GLN A 36 -3.96 0.59 1.48
CA GLN A 36 -4.19 0.44 0.04
C GLN A 36 -5.48 -0.31 -0.25
N TYR A 37 -5.70 -1.42 0.45
CA TYR A 37 -6.81 -2.30 0.14
C TYR A 37 -7.17 -3.22 1.31
N VAL A 38 -8.46 -3.51 1.46
CA VAL A 38 -9.00 -4.47 2.43
C VAL A 38 -9.92 -5.42 1.67
N MET A 39 -9.76 -6.73 1.88
CA MET A 39 -10.55 -7.75 1.21
C MET A 39 -10.94 -8.88 2.15
N ASN A 40 -12.05 -9.53 1.85
CA ASN A 40 -12.45 -10.74 2.55
C ASN A 40 -11.64 -11.93 2.04
N VAL A 41 -11.33 -12.84 2.95
CA VAL A 41 -10.68 -14.12 2.64
C VAL A 41 -11.58 -15.23 3.17
N PHE A 42 -11.72 -16.30 2.38
CA PHE A 42 -12.39 -17.52 2.80
C PHE A 42 -11.31 -18.57 3.12
N GLY A 43 -11.32 -19.10 4.34
CA GLY A 43 -10.36 -20.12 4.77
C GLY A 43 -9.93 -19.90 6.22
N THR A 44 -8.66 -20.18 6.52
CA THR A 44 -8.10 -20.00 7.87
C THR A 44 -8.15 -18.55 8.33
N TRP A 45 -7.98 -17.60 7.41
CA TRP A 45 -8.02 -16.15 7.65
C TRP A 45 -9.31 -15.57 7.11
N ASP A 46 -9.79 -14.48 7.73
CA ASP A 46 -11.10 -13.90 7.39
C ASP A 46 -10.96 -12.59 6.57
N VAL A 47 -9.86 -11.86 6.77
CA VAL A 47 -9.57 -10.60 6.07
C VAL A 47 -8.10 -10.55 5.65
N ALA A 48 -7.83 -9.98 4.49
CA ALA A 48 -6.50 -9.57 4.05
C ALA A 48 -6.46 -8.07 3.81
N MET A 49 -5.31 -7.46 4.08
CA MET A 49 -5.08 -6.03 3.97
C MET A 49 -3.71 -5.73 3.38
N TRP A 50 -3.67 -4.82 2.42
CA TRP A 50 -2.43 -4.23 1.91
C TRP A 50 -2.26 -2.83 2.48
N PHE A 51 -1.09 -2.55 3.03
CA PHE A 51 -0.71 -1.20 3.42
C PHE A 51 0.76 -0.96 3.10
N ASP A 52 1.12 0.30 2.87
CA ASP A 52 2.50 0.74 2.77
C ASP A 52 2.90 1.44 4.07
N ALA A 53 4.15 1.27 4.49
CA ALA A 53 4.72 2.02 5.62
C ALA A 53 6.08 2.64 5.25
N ASP A 54 6.41 3.80 5.79
CA ASP A 54 7.71 4.44 5.50
C ASP A 54 8.87 3.61 6.04
N ASN A 55 8.66 2.98 7.20
CA ASN A 55 9.63 2.09 7.86
C ASN A 55 8.96 0.98 8.68
N SER A 56 9.77 0.02 9.13
CA SER A 56 9.30 -1.14 9.91
C SER A 56 8.69 -0.77 11.26
N ASN A 57 9.16 0.30 11.91
CA ASN A 57 8.64 0.70 13.22
C ASN A 57 7.21 1.23 13.11
N GLN A 58 6.91 2.01 12.06
CA GLN A 58 5.56 2.48 11.77
C GLN A 58 4.62 1.32 11.41
N ALA A 59 5.11 0.33 10.65
CA ALA A 59 4.34 -0.87 10.38
C ALA A 59 3.99 -1.63 11.67
N LEU A 60 4.98 -1.88 12.54
CA LEU A 60 4.77 -2.54 13.83
C LEU A 60 3.79 -1.78 14.71
N ASP A 61 3.93 -0.45 14.80
CA ASP A 61 3.03 0.40 15.57
C ASP A 61 1.59 0.33 15.04
N PHE A 62 1.41 0.35 13.72
CA PHE A 62 0.08 0.19 13.12
C PHE A 62 -0.54 -1.17 13.46
N ILE A 63 0.21 -2.27 13.36
CA ILE A 63 -0.30 -3.59 13.73
C ILE A 63 -0.68 -3.65 15.22
N HIS A 64 0.26 -3.31 16.11
CA HIS A 64 0.08 -3.55 17.55
C HIS A 64 -0.82 -2.52 18.24
N LYS A 65 -0.72 -1.24 17.85
CA LYS A 65 -1.43 -0.14 18.50
C LYS A 65 -2.73 0.24 17.80
N LYS A 66 -2.95 -0.17 16.55
CA LYS A 66 -4.20 0.07 15.83
C LYS A 66 -4.94 -1.24 15.53
N LEU A 67 -4.41 -2.10 14.67
CA LEU A 67 -5.16 -3.28 14.21
C LEU A 67 -5.53 -4.24 15.33
N ASN A 68 -4.57 -4.61 16.18
CA ASN A 68 -4.81 -5.54 17.28
C ASN A 68 -5.72 -4.96 18.38
N GLN A 69 -5.92 -3.64 18.39
CA GLN A 69 -6.83 -2.97 19.31
C GLN A 69 -8.28 -2.92 18.80
N ILE A 70 -8.52 -3.30 17.53
CA ILE A 70 -9.87 -3.34 16.96
C ILE A 70 -10.63 -4.51 17.60
N PRO A 71 -11.78 -4.26 18.25
CA PRO A 71 -12.57 -5.34 18.83
C PRO A 71 -12.95 -6.39 17.79
N GLY A 72 -12.63 -7.65 18.12
CA GLY A 72 -12.91 -8.80 17.27
C GLY A 72 -11.75 -9.19 16.34
N VAL A 73 -10.65 -8.45 16.28
CA VAL A 73 -9.38 -8.97 15.76
C VAL A 73 -8.79 -9.92 16.81
N VAL A 74 -8.49 -11.15 16.40
CA VAL A 74 -7.96 -12.22 17.29
C VAL A 74 -6.49 -12.49 17.00
N ASP A 75 -6.11 -12.45 15.72
CA ASP A 75 -4.73 -12.66 15.31
C ASP A 75 -4.41 -11.86 14.05
N ALA A 76 -3.13 -11.54 13.87
CA ALA A 76 -2.60 -10.79 12.74
C ALA A 76 -1.27 -11.38 12.27
N TYR A 77 -1.27 -11.94 11.06
CA TYR A 77 -0.07 -12.44 10.40
C TYR A 77 0.39 -11.45 9.33
N THR A 78 1.50 -10.76 9.60
CA THR A 78 2.01 -9.68 8.73
C THR A 78 3.27 -10.13 7.99
N VAL A 79 3.29 -9.90 6.68
CA VAL A 79 4.42 -10.22 5.80
C VAL A 79 4.85 -8.96 5.05
N PRO A 80 6.13 -8.53 5.17
CA PRO A 80 6.67 -7.52 4.26
C PRO A 80 6.73 -8.08 2.84
N ALA A 81 6.06 -7.42 1.91
CA ALA A 81 6.16 -7.73 0.50
C ALA A 81 7.42 -7.10 -0.08
N PHE A 82 8.46 -7.91 -0.17
CA PHE A 82 9.61 -7.58 -0.99
C PHE A 82 9.28 -7.94 -2.45
N PRO A 83 9.44 -7.01 -3.39
CA PRO A 83 9.13 -7.31 -4.77
C PRO A 83 10.08 -8.40 -5.27
N ASN A 84 9.52 -9.47 -5.83
CA ASN A 84 10.29 -10.60 -6.37
C ASN A 84 11.09 -10.22 -7.63
N ARG A 85 10.89 -9.00 -8.14
CA ARG A 85 11.69 -8.35 -9.17
C ARG A 85 12.16 -7.02 -8.61
N LYS A 86 13.42 -6.64 -8.88
CA LYS A 86 13.90 -5.28 -8.59
C LYS A 86 12.88 -4.29 -9.17
N PRO A 87 12.55 -3.18 -8.48
CA PRO A 87 11.71 -2.15 -9.07
C PRO A 87 12.35 -1.78 -10.40
N SER A 88 11.72 -2.15 -11.52
CA SER A 88 12.12 -1.63 -12.82
C SER A 88 12.05 -0.13 -12.65
N GLN A 89 13.18 0.57 -12.88
CA GLN A 89 13.20 2.02 -12.99
C GLN A 89 11.92 2.42 -13.70
N ARG A 90 11.03 3.08 -12.95
CA ARG A 90 9.85 3.73 -13.51
C ARG A 90 10.41 4.51 -14.69
N ARG A 91 10.09 4.12 -15.93
CA ARG A 91 10.62 4.78 -17.13
C ARG A 91 10.39 6.27 -16.93
N GLU A 92 11.46 7.00 -16.64
CA GLU A 92 11.43 8.44 -16.76
C GLU A 92 11.02 8.68 -18.21
N ALA A 93 9.91 9.39 -18.39
CA ALA A 93 9.48 9.79 -19.72
C ALA A 93 10.68 10.50 -20.39
N PRO A 94 10.96 10.23 -21.68
CA PRO A 94 12.10 10.85 -22.33
C PRO A 94 11.96 12.37 -22.25
N PRO A 95 13.05 13.12 -22.05
CA PRO A 95 13.00 14.57 -21.96
C PRO A 95 12.39 15.12 -23.25
N LYS A 96 11.47 16.09 -23.11
CA LYS A 96 10.93 16.84 -24.25
C LYS A 96 12.10 17.41 -25.04
N SER A 97 12.22 16.99 -26.30
CA SER A 97 13.16 17.55 -27.26
C SER A 97 12.97 19.08 -27.37
N GLU A 98 14.04 19.83 -27.15
CA GLU A 98 14.13 21.26 -27.46
C GLU A 98 13.96 21.48 -28.98
N PRO A 99 13.33 22.58 -29.42
CA PRO A 99 13.25 22.91 -30.84
C PRO A 99 14.59 23.46 -31.36
N THR A 100 15.09 22.87 -32.43
CA THR A 100 16.29 23.26 -33.19
C THR A 100 16.15 24.69 -33.76
N PRO A 101 17.21 25.52 -33.79
CA PRO A 101 17.17 26.83 -34.45
C PRO A 101 17.06 26.66 -35.97
N LYS A 102 16.24 27.50 -36.61
CA LYS A 102 16.17 27.59 -38.07
C LYS A 102 17.50 28.13 -38.62
N GLU A 103 18.14 27.33 -39.46
CA GLU A 103 19.25 27.75 -40.31
C GLU A 103 18.69 28.51 -41.51
N GLU A 104 18.89 29.83 -41.51
CA GLU A 104 18.55 30.73 -42.61
C GLU A 104 19.68 30.62 -43.65
N ALA A 105 19.46 29.81 -44.69
CA ALA A 105 20.35 29.74 -45.84
C ALA A 105 20.07 30.94 -46.77
N ALA A 106 21.10 31.76 -46.95
CA ALA A 106 21.19 32.78 -47.97
C ALA A 106 21.46 32.18 -49.36
N GLU A 107 21.12 32.98 -50.38
CA GLU A 107 21.50 32.89 -51.81
C GLU A 107 20.79 31.79 -52.64
N SER A 108 20.32 32.01 -53.86
CA SER A 108 20.43 33.12 -54.83
C SER A 108 19.66 32.70 -56.09
N GLU A 109 18.92 33.61 -56.74
CA GLU A 109 18.77 33.69 -58.21
C GLU A 109 18.26 35.07 -58.61
#